data_AF-K1GG26-F1
#
_entry.id   AF-K1GG26-F1
#
_cell.length_a   1.000
_cell.length_b   1.000
_cell.length_c   1.000
_cell.angle_alpha   90.00
_cell.angle_beta   90.00
_cell.angle_gamma   90.00
#
_symmetry.space_group_name_H-M   'P 1'
#
loop_
_entity.id
_entity.type
_entity.pdbx_description
1 polymer ?
#
loop_
_entity_poly.entity_id
_entity_poly.type
_entity_poly.pdbx_seq_one_letter_code
_entity_poly.pdbx_strand_id
1 'polypeptide(L)'
;MKIFFKTKNFTDILNFLETNKDSYLGIVYMLADELIVFLKLTSLINSGKISQHMNYNVFKELYNDFSDLFIGRNFKAQHPYTIFLKLNSLTYFSEEFLENKLKELLYIEYGLKTGEREINIELNLFFKKFWKDVPSY
;
A
#
# COMPACT_ATOMS: atom_id res chain seq x y z
N MET A 1 6.52 -6.88 0.84
CA MET A 1 6.02 -5.58 0.32
C MET A 1 7.08 -4.50 0.14
N LYS A 2 7.97 -4.24 1.10
CA LYS A 2 9.04 -3.23 0.95
C LYS A 2 9.88 -3.37 -0.35
N ILE A 3 10.26 -4.60 -0.71
CA ILE A 3 11.00 -4.88 -1.95
C ILE A 3 10.17 -4.48 -3.17
N PHE A 4 8.91 -4.92 -3.25
CA PHE A 4 7.99 -4.58 -4.35
C PHE A 4 7.91 -3.08 -4.63
N PHE A 5 7.63 -2.26 -3.61
CA PHE A 5 7.49 -0.81 -3.81
C PHE A 5 8.81 -0.09 -4.09
N LYS A 6 9.93 -0.58 -3.53
CA LYS A 6 11.24 0.06 -3.72
C LYS A 6 11.91 -0.31 -5.04
N THR A 7 11.83 -1.57 -5.45
CA THR A 7 12.57 -2.10 -6.61
C THR A 7 11.67 -2.43 -7.79
N LYS A 8 10.35 -2.26 -7.66
CA LYS A 8 9.33 -2.65 -8.65
C LYS A 8 9.35 -4.15 -8.98
N ASN A 9 10.07 -4.95 -8.20
CA ASN A 9 10.18 -6.40 -8.41
C ASN A 9 9.05 -7.14 -7.68
N PHE A 10 8.22 -7.85 -8.44
CA PHE A 10 7.15 -8.71 -7.93
C PHE A 10 7.40 -10.20 -8.16
N THR A 11 8.47 -10.58 -8.86
CA THR A 11 8.78 -11.97 -9.19
C THR A 11 8.96 -12.82 -7.93
N ASP A 12 9.66 -12.29 -6.93
CA ASP A 12 9.86 -12.99 -5.66
C ASP A 12 8.54 -13.25 -4.91
N ILE A 13 7.58 -12.32 -5.03
CA ILE A 13 6.26 -12.45 -4.43
C ILE A 13 5.46 -13.54 -5.16
N LEU A 14 5.50 -13.57 -6.50
CA LEU A 14 4.81 -14.58 -7.29
C LEU A 14 5.37 -15.98 -7.02
N ASN A 15 6.70 -16.14 -7.01
CA ASN A 15 7.36 -17.42 -6.71
C ASN A 15 7.00 -17.92 -5.29
N PHE A 16 6.91 -17.01 -4.32
CA PHE A 16 6.45 -17.35 -2.98
C PHE A 16 4.99 -17.83 -2.97
N LEU A 17 4.11 -17.17 -3.71
CA LEU A 17 2.69 -17.51 -3.78
C LEU A 17 2.40 -18.81 -4.53
N GLU A 18 3.23 -19.17 -5.52
CA GLU A 18 3.13 -20.45 -6.21
C GLU A 18 3.38 -21.64 -5.27
N THR A 19 4.29 -21.46 -4.31
CA THR A 19 4.64 -22.48 -3.31
C THR A 19 3.76 -22.42 -2.05
N ASN A 20 3.15 -21.28 -1.75
CA ASN A 20 2.36 -21.03 -0.54
C ASN A 20 0.95 -20.52 -0.89
N LYS A 21 0.11 -21.40 -1.46
CA LYS A 21 -1.21 -21.02 -2.00
C LYS A 21 -2.19 -20.46 -0.94
N ASP A 22 -2.07 -20.86 0.30
CA ASP A 22 -2.81 -20.34 1.44
C ASP A 22 -2.46 -18.88 1.79
N SER A 23 -1.35 -18.35 1.27
CA SER A 23 -0.90 -16.98 1.54
C SER A 23 -1.51 -15.91 0.62
N TYR A 24 -2.26 -16.28 -0.43
CA TYR A 24 -2.79 -15.30 -1.39
C TYR A 24 -3.63 -14.20 -0.73
N LEU A 25 -4.58 -14.58 0.13
CA LEU A 25 -5.44 -13.63 0.82
C LEU A 25 -4.63 -12.74 1.80
N GLY A 26 -3.65 -13.34 2.48
CA GLY A 26 -2.72 -12.60 3.32
C GLY A 26 -1.96 -11.51 2.55
N ILE A 27 -1.52 -11.81 1.32
CA ILE A 27 -0.87 -10.84 0.44
C ILE A 27 -1.83 -9.74 -0.01
N VAL A 28 -3.09 -10.06 -0.36
CA VAL A 28 -4.11 -9.05 -0.69
C VAL A 28 -4.28 -8.05 0.46
N TYR A 29 -4.43 -8.54 1.69
CA TYR A 29 -4.58 -7.66 2.86
C TYR A 29 -3.31 -6.84 3.14
N MET A 30 -2.13 -7.45 3.06
CA MET A 30 -0.86 -6.72 3.25
C MET A 30 -0.66 -5.62 2.19
N LEU A 31 -1.09 -5.87 0.95
CA LEU A 31 -1.08 -4.88 -0.12
C LEU A 31 -2.04 -3.74 0.18
N ALA A 32 -3.29 -4.07 0.52
CA ALA A 32 -4.32 -3.08 0.82
C ALA A 32 -3.90 -2.17 1.99
N ASP A 33 -3.39 -2.76 3.08
CA ASP A 33 -2.86 -2.01 4.22
C ASP A 33 -1.75 -1.03 3.82
N GLU A 34 -0.82 -1.46 2.96
CA GLU A 34 0.27 -0.60 2.50
C GLU A 34 -0.25 0.55 1.62
N LEU A 35 -1.14 0.26 0.66
CA LEU A 35 -1.73 1.26 -0.24
C LEU A 35 -2.61 2.27 0.51
N ILE A 36 -3.36 1.84 1.53
CA ILE A 36 -4.14 2.74 2.40
C ILE A 36 -3.22 3.72 3.12
N VAL A 37 -2.07 3.26 3.63
CA VAL A 37 -1.09 4.16 4.26
C VAL A 37 -0.55 5.15 3.25
N PHE A 38 -0.22 4.73 2.03
CA PHE A 38 0.20 5.65 0.97
C PHE A 38 -0.88 6.66 0.61
N LEU A 39 -2.15 6.23 0.51
CA LEU A 39 -3.25 7.14 0.19
C LEU A 39 -3.41 8.23 1.26
N LYS A 40 -3.36 7.85 2.53
CA LYS A 40 -3.40 8.79 3.65
C LYS A 40 -2.23 9.78 3.61
N LEU A 41 -1.02 9.29 3.35
CA LEU A 41 0.17 10.15 3.24
C LEU A 41 0.07 11.11 2.04
N THR A 42 -0.34 10.63 0.87
CA THR A 42 -0.55 11.46 -0.32
C THR A 42 -1.59 12.55 -0.04
N SER A 43 -2.70 12.22 0.62
CA SER A 43 -3.73 13.20 0.99
C SER A 43 -3.20 14.28 1.95
N LEU A 44 -2.42 13.89 2.96
CA LEU A 44 -1.77 14.84 3.86
C LEU A 44 -0.75 15.76 3.14
N ILE A 45 -0.04 15.24 2.12
CA ILE A 45 0.87 16.03 1.29
C ILE A 45 0.07 17.02 0.45
N ASN A 46 -0.97 16.55 -0.25
CA ASN A 46 -1.81 17.38 -1.12
C ASN A 46 -2.55 18.47 -0.35
N SER A 47 -2.94 18.20 0.91
CA SER A 47 -3.53 19.19 1.79
C SER A 47 -2.51 20.15 2.42
N GLY A 48 -1.22 20.00 2.14
CA GLY A 48 -0.14 20.82 2.68
C GLY A 48 0.17 20.60 4.16
N LYS A 49 -0.33 19.52 4.78
CA LYS A 49 -0.09 19.22 6.21
C LYS A 49 1.30 18.66 6.46
N ILE A 50 1.85 17.92 5.50
CA ILE A 50 3.21 17.36 5.55
C ILE A 50 3.89 17.55 4.19
N SER A 51 5.21 17.33 4.14
CA SER A 51 5.98 17.29 2.90
C SER A 51 6.74 15.97 2.80
N GLN A 52 6.85 15.42 1.59
CA GLN A 52 7.53 14.13 1.35
C GLN A 52 8.99 14.14 1.78
N HIS A 53 9.67 15.28 1.73
CA HIS A 53 11.10 15.42 2.02
C HIS A 53 11.39 16.07 3.38
N MET A 54 10.41 16.12 4.27
CA MET A 54 10.61 16.66 5.62
C MET A 54 11.49 15.72 6.47
N ASN A 55 12.22 16.28 7.43
CA ASN A 55 12.99 15.47 8.37
C ASN A 55 12.08 14.85 9.46
N TYR A 56 12.60 13.81 10.14
CA TYR A 56 11.83 13.06 11.13
C TYR A 56 11.35 13.89 12.31
N ASN A 57 12.15 14.86 12.79
CA ASN A 57 11.78 15.63 13.98
C ASN A 57 10.56 16.49 13.70
N VAL A 58 10.52 17.16 12.54
CA VAL A 58 9.36 17.94 12.09
C VAL A 58 8.15 17.02 11.87
N PHE A 59 8.35 15.86 11.24
CA PHE A 59 7.26 14.90 11.05
C PHE A 59 6.68 14.42 12.38
N LYS A 60 7.53 14.08 13.35
CA LYS A 60 7.13 13.58 14.66
C LYS A 60 6.30 14.60 15.44
N GLU A 61 6.65 15.88 15.37
CA GLU A 61 5.87 16.94 16.01
C GLU A 61 4.45 17.04 15.42
N LEU A 62 4.34 17.02 14.09
CA LEU A 62 3.06 17.10 13.38
C LEU A 62 2.23 15.82 13.48
N TYR A 63 2.87 14.66 13.67
CA TYR A 63 2.20 13.36 13.65
C TYR A 63 1.05 13.25 14.66
N ASN A 64 1.15 13.91 15.80
CA ASN A 64 0.11 13.87 16.82
C ASN A 64 -1.24 14.37 16.30
N ASP A 65 -1.24 15.33 15.39
CA ASP A 65 -2.44 15.98 14.85
C ASP A 65 -3.24 15.09 13.89
N PHE A 66 -2.63 14.00 13.41
CA PHE A 66 -3.25 13.08 12.44
C PHE A 66 -2.97 11.60 12.72
N SER A 67 -2.49 11.30 13.93
CA SER A 67 -2.09 9.94 14.33
C SER A 67 -3.25 8.93 14.32
N ASP A 68 -4.49 9.43 14.49
CA ASP A 68 -5.75 8.72 14.38
C ASP A 68 -6.01 8.17 12.97
N LEU A 69 -5.38 8.72 11.94
CA LEU A 69 -5.42 8.15 10.59
C LEU A 69 -4.62 6.85 10.49
N PHE A 70 -3.65 6.62 11.37
CA PHE A 70 -2.70 5.51 11.27
C PHE A 70 -2.89 4.47 12.38
N ILE A 71 -4.13 4.04 12.59
CA ILE A 71 -4.46 2.98 13.57
C ILE A 71 -3.90 1.64 13.09
N GLY A 72 -3.08 1.01 13.91
CA GLY A 72 -2.54 -0.32 13.71
C GLY A 72 -3.35 -1.39 14.44
N ARG A 73 -2.75 -2.59 14.57
CA ARG A 73 -3.34 -3.69 15.35
C ARG A 73 -3.55 -3.24 16.80
N ASN A 74 -4.66 -3.65 17.41
CA ASN A 74 -5.09 -3.29 18.77
C ASN A 74 -5.63 -1.86 18.94
N PHE A 75 -6.15 -1.23 17.88
CA PHE A 75 -6.79 0.09 17.93
C PHE A 75 -5.88 1.23 18.45
N LYS A 76 -4.56 1.06 18.33
CA LYS A 76 -3.58 2.08 18.70
C LYS A 76 -2.95 2.69 17.47
N ALA A 77 -2.68 3.99 17.51
CA ALA A 77 -1.88 4.65 16.48
C ALA A 77 -0.52 3.95 16.32
N GLN A 78 -0.09 3.77 15.08
CA GLN A 78 1.23 3.27 14.77
C GLN A 78 2.29 4.26 15.26
N HIS A 79 3.49 3.76 15.51
CA HIS A 79 4.58 4.63 15.93
C HIS A 79 4.96 5.60 14.78
N PRO A 80 5.21 6.91 15.06
CA PRO A 80 5.50 7.91 14.03
C PRO A 80 6.65 7.50 13.12
N TYR A 81 7.71 6.90 13.68
CA TYR A 81 8.86 6.43 12.90
C TYR A 81 8.48 5.41 11.82
N THR A 82 7.51 4.52 12.10
CA THR A 82 7.05 3.52 11.12
C THR A 82 6.37 4.19 9.94
N ILE A 83 5.55 5.21 10.19
CA ILE A 83 4.89 5.98 9.14
C ILE A 83 5.89 6.86 8.38
N PHE A 84 6.84 7.46 9.07
CA PHE A 84 7.92 8.24 8.47
C PHE A 84 8.77 7.43 7.48
N LEU A 85 9.11 6.17 7.83
CA LEU A 85 9.82 5.28 6.90
C LEU A 85 9.02 5.03 5.61
N LYS A 86 7.69 4.94 5.72
CA LYS A 86 6.80 4.76 4.57
C LYS A 86 6.74 6.04 3.71
N LEU A 87 6.64 7.21 4.34
CA LEU A 87 6.72 8.52 3.67
C LEU A 87 7.99 8.65 2.83
N ASN A 88 9.15 8.27 3.38
CA ASN A 88 10.42 8.33 2.64
C ASN A 88 10.53 7.32 1.50
N SER A 89 9.79 6.21 1.57
CA SER A 89 9.72 5.22 0.50
C SER A 89 8.59 5.48 -0.49
N LEU A 90 7.78 6.51 -0.26
CA LEU A 90 6.64 6.84 -1.09
C LEU A 90 7.16 7.19 -2.49
N THR A 91 6.65 6.50 -3.50
CA THR A 91 6.78 6.93 -4.89
C THR A 91 5.65 7.89 -5.20
N TYR A 92 5.83 8.79 -6.17
CA TYR A 92 4.79 9.76 -6.49
C TYR A 92 3.57 9.04 -7.08
N PHE A 93 2.58 8.80 -6.23
CA PHE A 93 1.29 8.22 -6.58
C PHE A 93 0.22 9.29 -6.41
N SER A 94 -0.67 9.45 -7.38
CA SER A 94 -1.88 10.26 -7.20
C SER A 94 -2.86 9.52 -6.28
N GLU A 95 -3.73 10.29 -5.61
CA GLU A 95 -4.82 9.71 -4.80
C GLU A 95 -5.72 8.81 -5.67
N GLU A 96 -6.10 9.29 -6.86
CA GLU A 96 -6.91 8.53 -7.82
C GLU A 96 -6.27 7.18 -8.19
N PHE A 97 -4.96 7.14 -8.45
CA PHE A 97 -4.26 5.90 -8.74
C PHE A 97 -4.37 4.91 -7.57
N LEU A 98 -4.12 5.38 -6.34
CA LEU A 98 -4.17 4.55 -5.14
C LEU A 98 -5.59 4.05 -4.86
N GLU A 99 -6.60 4.90 -5.00
CA GLU A 99 -8.01 4.52 -4.86
C GLU A 99 -8.41 3.45 -5.88
N ASN A 100 -8.00 3.60 -7.14
CA ASN A 100 -8.30 2.62 -8.18
C ASN A 100 -7.62 1.28 -7.88
N LYS A 101 -6.36 1.28 -7.41
CA LYS A 101 -5.67 0.04 -7.02
C LYS A 101 -6.28 -0.62 -5.78
N LEU A 102 -6.79 0.16 -4.83
CA LEU A 102 -7.54 -0.38 -3.70
C LEU A 102 -8.88 -1.01 -4.14
N LYS A 103 -9.60 -0.39 -5.07
CA LYS A 103 -10.82 -0.97 -5.66
C LYS A 103 -10.52 -2.27 -6.40
N GLU A 104 -9.43 -2.33 -7.18
CA GLU A 104 -8.97 -3.57 -7.82
C GLU A 104 -8.72 -4.68 -6.80
N LEU A 105 -8.01 -4.40 -5.70
CA LEU A 105 -7.76 -5.38 -4.64
C LEU A 105 -9.06 -5.85 -3.97
N LEU A 106 -10.03 -4.96 -3.77
CA LEU A 106 -11.35 -5.30 -3.22
C LEU A 106 -12.10 -6.28 -4.14
N TYR A 107 -12.04 -6.08 -5.46
CA TYR A 107 -12.62 -7.02 -6.42
C TYR A 107 -11.92 -8.39 -6.41
N ILE A 108 -10.59 -8.40 -6.26
CA ILE A 108 -9.81 -9.64 -6.14
C ILE A 108 -10.21 -10.39 -4.86
N GLU A 109 -10.32 -9.68 -3.74
CA GLU A 109 -10.76 -10.25 -2.46
C GLU A 109 -12.17 -10.83 -2.56
N TYR A 110 -13.10 -10.10 -3.17
CA TYR A 110 -14.47 -10.57 -3.39
C TYR A 110 -14.51 -11.85 -4.24
N GLY A 111 -13.76 -11.88 -5.34
CA GLY A 111 -13.64 -13.07 -6.21
C GLY A 111 -13.09 -14.29 -5.47
N LEU A 112 -12.16 -14.09 -4.53
CA LEU A 112 -11.67 -15.17 -3.67
C LEU A 112 -12.75 -15.70 -2.73
N LYS A 113 -13.47 -14.80 -2.05
CA LYS A 113 -14.48 -15.21 -1.05
C LYS A 113 -15.65 -15.95 -1.68
N THR A 114 -15.96 -15.66 -2.94
CA THR A 114 -17.05 -16.29 -3.69
C THR A 114 -16.61 -17.53 -4.49
N GLY A 115 -15.30 -17.73 -4.71
CA GLY A 115 -14.77 -18.83 -5.52
C GLY A 115 -15.00 -18.64 -7.02
N GLU A 116 -15.45 -17.46 -7.46
CA GLU A 116 -15.79 -17.17 -8.86
C GLU A 116 -14.56 -16.92 -9.74
N ARG A 117 -13.38 -16.73 -9.13
CA ARG A 117 -12.16 -16.32 -9.86
C ARG A 117 -10.91 -17.04 -9.38
N GLU A 118 -10.01 -17.31 -10.33
CA GLU A 118 -8.68 -17.84 -10.05
C GLU A 118 -7.74 -16.76 -9.51
N ILE A 119 -7.58 -16.73 -8.17
CA ILE A 119 -6.80 -15.68 -7.49
C ILE A 119 -5.34 -15.58 -7.93
N ASN A 120 -4.71 -16.71 -8.26
CA ASN A 120 -3.35 -16.75 -8.79
C ASN A 120 -3.23 -15.94 -10.08
N ILE A 121 -4.23 -16.03 -10.97
CA ILE A 121 -4.25 -15.26 -12.23
C ILE A 121 -4.48 -13.78 -11.92
N GLU A 122 -5.49 -13.47 -11.10
CA GLU A 122 -5.89 -12.09 -10.79
C GLU A 122 -4.76 -11.31 -10.08
N LEU A 123 -4.11 -11.89 -9.07
CA LEU A 123 -2.98 -11.25 -8.41
C LEU A 123 -1.76 -11.11 -9.34
N ASN A 124 -1.48 -12.10 -10.18
CA ASN A 124 -0.39 -12.02 -11.15
C ASN A 124 -0.63 -10.88 -12.15
N LEU A 125 -1.86 -10.73 -12.64
CA LEU A 125 -2.27 -9.61 -13.49
C LEU A 125 -2.14 -8.27 -12.75
N PHE A 126 -2.61 -8.20 -11.50
CA PHE A 126 -2.49 -7.00 -10.66
C PHE A 126 -1.03 -6.56 -10.55
N PHE A 127 -0.12 -7.45 -10.15
CA PHE A 127 1.30 -7.13 -9.99
C PHE A 127 1.97 -6.70 -11.30
N LYS A 128 1.66 -7.36 -12.43
CA LYS A 128 2.20 -7.02 -13.75
C LYS A 128 1.72 -5.66 -14.26
N LYS A 129 0.47 -5.29 -13.95
CA LYS A 129 -0.13 -4.02 -14.39
C LYS A 129 0.17 -2.86 -13.43
N PHE A 130 0.38 -3.14 -12.14
CA PHE A 130 0.54 -2.13 -11.10
C PHE A 130 1.46 -0.97 -11.51
N TRP A 131 2.68 -1.29 -11.98
CA TRP A 131 3.68 -0.29 -12.36
C TRP A 131 3.49 0.29 -13.77
N LYS A 132 2.74 -0.39 -14.65
CA LYS A 132 2.39 0.13 -15.98
C LYS A 132 1.35 1.23 -15.91
N ASP A 133 0.46 1.11 -14.93
CA ASP A 133 -0.66 2.03 -14.74
C ASP A 133 -0.27 3.25 -13.88
N VAL A 134 0.95 3.29 -13.32
CA VAL A 134 1.45 4.47 -12.61
C VAL A 134 1.60 5.61 -13.62
N PRO A 135 0.95 6.77 -13.41
CA PRO A 135 1.07 7.89 -14.32
C PRO A 135 2.53 8.34 -14.44
N SER A 136 3.04 8.49 -15.66
CA SER A 136 4.32 9.14 -15.93
C SER A 136 4.11 10.65 -15.89
N TYR A 137 4.72 11.33 -14.92
CA TYR A 137 4.82 12.79 -14.87
C TYR A 137 6.20 13.24 -15.37
#